data_AF-A0A518MT33-F1
#
_entry.id   AF-A0A518MT33-F1
#
_cell.length_a   1.000
_cell.length_b   1.000
_cell.length_c   1.000
_cell.angle_alpha   90.00
_cell.angle_beta   90.00
_cell.angle_gamma   90.00
#
_symmetry.space_group_name_H-M   'P 1'
#
loop_
_entity.id
_entity.type
_entity.pdbx_description
1 polymer ?
#
loop_
_entity_poly.entity_id
_entity_poly.type
_entity_poly.pdbx_seq_one_letter_code
_entity_poly.pdbx_strand_id
1 'polypeptide(L)'
;METLNQNWQTVSEIELIYKTKVKNSERPQIKSSKDAYKLALSAWDYNKIEFFEQFKVLLLNQAHKALGIYEISSGGIAGTMLQIRKKYE
;
A
#
# COMPACT_ATOMS: atom_id res chain seq x y z
N MET A 1 28.92 7.63 -42.72
CA MET A 1 28.80 6.81 -41.50
C MET A 1 27.98 7.63 -40.51
N GLU A 2 26.66 7.48 -40.55
CA GLU A 2 25.75 8.18 -39.63
C GLU A 2 25.72 7.44 -38.30
N THR A 3 26.15 8.11 -37.23
CA THR A 3 26.04 7.61 -35.87
C THR A 3 24.62 7.90 -35.35
N LEU A 4 23.86 6.84 -35.11
CA LEU A 4 22.55 6.88 -34.47
C LEU A 4 22.69 7.44 -33.04
N ASN A 5 22.42 8.72 -32.85
CA ASN A 5 22.22 9.32 -31.53
C ASN A 5 20.88 8.86 -30.97
N GLN A 6 20.82 7.63 -30.49
CA GLN A 6 19.61 7.09 -29.87
C GLN A 6 19.63 7.41 -28.37
N ASN A 7 18.95 8.50 -27.99
CA ASN A 7 18.92 8.99 -26.63
C ASN A 7 17.87 8.20 -25.80
N TRP A 8 18.23 7.00 -25.32
CA TRP A 8 17.35 6.11 -24.54
C TRP A 8 17.03 6.59 -23.10
N GLN A 9 17.45 7.80 -22.72
CA GLN A 9 17.37 8.29 -21.33
C GLN A 9 16.16 9.18 -21.04
N THR A 10 15.14 9.21 -21.89
CA THR A 10 13.90 9.98 -21.67
C THR A 10 12.70 9.07 -21.49
N VAL A 11 12.79 8.14 -20.54
CA VAL A 11 11.63 7.38 -20.06
C VAL A 11 11.02 8.11 -18.86
N SER A 12 9.74 8.45 -18.97
CA SER A 12 8.96 9.02 -17.86
C SER A 12 8.59 7.93 -16.86
N GLU A 13 8.57 8.28 -15.57
CA GLU A 13 7.93 7.45 -14.56
C GLU A 13 6.43 7.33 -14.87
N ILE A 14 5.92 6.10 -14.92
CA ILE A 14 4.51 5.82 -15.20
C ILE A 14 3.89 5.31 -13.90
N GLU A 15 2.99 6.10 -13.31
CA GLU A 15 2.21 5.68 -12.15
C GLU A 15 0.81 5.21 -12.58
N LEU A 16 0.54 3.92 -12.46
CA LEU A 16 -0.76 3.33 -12.77
C LEU A 16 -1.61 3.23 -11.50
N ILE A 17 -2.49 4.21 -11.24
CA ILE A 17 -3.38 4.18 -10.07
C ILE A 17 -4.77 3.65 -10.46
N TYR A 18 -5.03 2.36 -10.22
CA TYR A 18 -6.38 1.79 -10.29
C TYR A 18 -7.19 2.20 -9.04
N LYS A 19 -8.04 3.22 -9.15
CA LYS A 19 -9.00 3.59 -8.09
C LYS A 19 -10.32 2.88 -8.30
N THR A 20 -10.48 1.67 -7.76
CA THR A 20 -11.80 1.04 -7.64
C THR A 20 -12.66 1.86 -6.68
N LYS A 21 -13.67 2.58 -7.21
CA LYS A 21 -14.66 3.30 -6.40
C LYS A 21 -15.65 2.30 -5.79
N VAL A 22 -15.28 1.68 -4.68
CA VAL A 22 -16.23 0.92 -3.85
C VAL A 22 -17.22 1.91 -3.23
N LYS A 23 -18.53 1.65 -3.40
CA LYS A 23 -19.59 2.47 -2.81
C LYS A 23 -19.45 2.48 -1.30
N ASN A 24 -19.73 3.61 -0.66
CA ASN A 24 -19.56 3.74 0.80
C ASN A 24 -20.45 2.77 1.62
N SER A 25 -21.56 2.32 1.05
CA SER A 25 -22.44 1.29 1.65
C SER A 25 -21.82 -0.11 1.65
N GLU A 26 -20.99 -0.42 0.67
CA GLU A 26 -20.39 -1.75 0.45
C GLU A 26 -19.04 -1.89 1.17
N ARG A 27 -18.51 -0.79 1.75
CA ARG A 27 -17.23 -0.82 2.47
C ARG A 27 -17.35 -1.59 3.78
N PRO A 28 -16.37 -2.46 4.10
CA PRO A 28 -16.38 -3.19 5.36
C PRO A 28 -16.24 -2.21 6.52
N GLN A 29 -17.09 -2.39 7.53
CA GLN A 29 -17.05 -1.63 8.77
C GLN A 29 -16.32 -2.44 9.83
N ILE A 30 -15.33 -1.82 10.46
CA ILE A 30 -14.55 -2.42 11.54
C ILE A 30 -15.21 -2.08 12.86
N LYS A 31 -15.71 -3.11 13.55
CA LYS A 31 -16.36 -2.95 14.87
C LYS A 31 -15.50 -3.48 16.01
N SER A 32 -14.50 -4.28 15.70
CA SER A 32 -13.62 -4.92 16.67
C SER A 32 -12.20 -5.10 16.14
N SER A 33 -11.26 -5.33 17.06
CA SER A 33 -9.88 -5.73 16.71
C SER A 33 -9.84 -7.01 15.87
N LYS A 34 -10.80 -7.93 16.07
CA LYS A 34 -10.93 -9.15 15.28
C LYS A 34 -11.30 -8.85 13.82
N ASP A 35 -12.15 -7.85 13.58
CA ASP A 35 -12.51 -7.44 12.22
C ASP A 35 -11.32 -6.74 11.54
N ALA A 36 -10.59 -5.91 12.28
CA ALA A 36 -9.37 -5.29 11.80
C ALA A 36 -8.31 -6.33 11.41
N TYR A 37 -8.11 -7.36 12.26
CA TYR A 37 -7.21 -8.47 11.97
C TYR A 37 -7.61 -9.23 10.70
N LYS A 38 -8.88 -9.59 10.56
CA LYS A 38 -9.37 -10.30 9.36
C LYS A 38 -9.14 -9.49 8.08
N LEU A 39 -9.44 -8.18 8.13
CA LEU A 39 -9.25 -7.31 6.99
C LEU A 39 -7.76 -7.14 6.66
N ALA A 40 -6.92 -6.92 7.68
CA ALA A 40 -5.47 -6.85 7.50
C ALA A 40 -4.96 -8.16 6.88
N LEU A 41 -5.28 -9.31 7.45
CA LEU A 41 -4.83 -10.61 6.95
C LEU A 41 -5.23 -10.85 5.50
N SER A 42 -6.44 -10.42 5.09
CA SER A 42 -6.89 -10.54 3.69
C SER A 42 -6.07 -9.71 2.69
N ALA A 43 -5.39 -8.67 3.16
CA ALA A 43 -4.57 -7.77 2.34
C ALA A 43 -3.06 -8.08 2.43
N TRP A 44 -2.67 -9.03 3.28
CA TRP A 44 -1.28 -9.49 3.38
C TRP A 44 -1.02 -10.65 2.44
N ASP A 45 0.21 -10.71 1.93
CA ASP A 45 0.70 -11.87 1.20
C ASP A 45 1.20 -12.89 2.21
N TYR A 46 0.51 -14.02 2.32
CA TYR A 46 0.86 -15.10 3.24
C TYR A 46 2.28 -15.62 3.04
N ASN A 47 2.85 -15.51 1.84
CA ASN A 47 4.24 -15.94 1.59
C ASN A 47 5.27 -14.96 2.15
N LYS A 48 4.85 -13.74 2.52
CA LYS A 48 5.71 -12.71 3.12
C LYS A 48 5.56 -12.64 4.63
N ILE A 49 4.45 -13.13 5.16
CA ILE A 49 4.24 -13.27 6.61
C ILE A 49 5.37 -14.19 7.12
N GLU A 50 6.05 -13.76 8.19
CA GLU A 50 7.27 -14.38 8.76
C GLU A 50 8.60 -14.14 8.01
N PHE A 51 8.57 -13.81 6.71
CA PHE A 51 9.80 -13.58 5.94
C PHE A 51 10.28 -12.13 5.97
N PHE A 52 9.37 -11.17 5.92
CA PHE A 52 9.68 -9.74 5.97
C PHE A 52 8.87 -9.02 7.04
N GLU A 53 9.47 -8.01 7.67
CA GLU A 53 8.74 -7.06 8.49
C GLU A 53 7.98 -6.10 7.56
N GLN A 54 6.66 -6.04 7.70
CA GLN A 54 5.81 -5.15 6.90
C GLN A 54 4.97 -4.26 7.80
N PHE A 55 5.00 -2.96 7.50
CA PHE A 55 4.14 -1.98 8.15
C PHE A 55 3.11 -1.45 7.15
N LYS A 56 1.84 -1.73 7.43
CA LYS A 56 0.71 -1.18 6.67
C LYS A 56 -0.22 -0.39 7.58
N VAL A 57 -0.77 0.67 7.02
CA VAL A 57 -1.77 1.53 7.65
C VAL A 57 -3.14 1.23 7.07
N LEU A 58 -4.11 1.03 7.95
CA LEU A 58 -5.51 0.89 7.61
C LEU A 58 -6.20 2.25 7.75
N LEU A 59 -6.67 2.79 6.63
CA LEU A 59 -7.35 4.08 6.59
C LEU A 59 -8.84 3.86 6.86
N LEU A 60 -9.38 4.59 7.82
CA LEU A 60 -10.78 4.51 8.23
C LEU A 60 -11.44 5.88 8.14
N ASN A 61 -12.75 5.91 7.87
CA ASN A 61 -13.54 7.12 8.07
C ASN A 61 -14.06 7.22 9.53
N GLN A 62 -14.77 8.30 9.83
CA GLN A 62 -15.37 8.54 11.15
C GLN A 62 -16.41 7.48 11.57
N ALA A 63 -16.97 6.73 10.61
CA ALA A 63 -17.90 5.63 10.86
C ALA A 63 -17.19 4.26 10.95
N HIS A 64 -15.86 4.25 11.06
CA HIS A 64 -15.00 3.06 11.10
C HIS A 64 -15.11 2.16 9.87
N LYS A 65 -15.46 2.73 8.70
CA LYS A 65 -15.44 2.01 7.42
C LYS A 65 -14.07 2.10 6.77
N ALA A 66 -13.57 0.97 6.27
CA ALA A 66 -12.28 0.89 5.58
C ALA A 66 -12.31 1.69 4.28
N LEU A 67 -11.40 2.66 4.19
CA LEU A 67 -11.14 3.46 2.99
C LEU A 67 -10.09 2.78 2.09
N GLY A 68 -9.11 2.13 2.71
CA GLY A 68 -8.04 1.43 2.03
C GLY A 68 -6.95 0.97 3.00
N ILE A 69 -6.01 0.18 2.49
CA ILE A 69 -4.81 -0.24 3.20
C ILE A 69 -3.62 0.27 2.40
N TYR A 70 -2.67 0.88 3.09
CA TYR A 70 -1.45 1.41 2.48
C TYR A 70 -0.22 0.81 3.14
N GLU A 71 0.65 0.20 2.36
CA GLU A 71 1.94 -0.31 2.83
C GLU A 71 2.95 0.84 2.86
N ILE A 72 3.42 1.20 4.05
CA ILE A 72 4.41 2.28 4.19
C ILE A 72 5.81 1.75 3.92
N SER A 73 6.07 0.52 4.36
CA SER A 73 7.39 -0.06 4.31
C SER A 73 7.37 -1.57 4.46
N SER A 74 8.24 -2.22 3.70
CA SER A 74 8.63 -3.62 3.84
C SER A 74 10.15 -3.68 4.01
N GLY A 75 10.62 -4.28 5.08
CA GLY A 75 12.03 -4.39 5.43
C GLY A 75 12.43 -5.80 5.84
N GLY A 76 13.75 -6.02 5.94
CA GLY A 76 14.31 -7.23 6.52
C GLY A 76 14.27 -7.22 8.06
N ILE A 77 14.87 -8.24 8.66
CA ILE A 77 14.86 -8.52 10.12
C ILE A 77 15.47 -7.38 10.97
N ALA A 78 16.28 -6.49 10.39
CA ALA A 78 17.02 -5.44 11.11
C ALA A 78 16.17 -4.22 11.55
N GLY A 79 14.85 -4.29 11.37
CA GLY A 79 13.93 -3.23 11.77
C GLY A 79 13.66 -2.26 10.62
N THR A 80 12.40 -1.84 10.53
CA THR A 80 11.95 -0.95 9.47
C THR A 80 11.94 0.51 9.95
N MET A 81 12.82 1.34 9.37
CA MET A 81 12.86 2.77 9.69
C MET A 81 11.63 3.48 9.09
N LEU A 82 10.68 3.80 9.96
CA LEU A 82 9.42 4.45 9.61
C LEU A 82 9.59 5.97 9.53
N GLN A 83 9.64 6.52 8.33
CA GLN A 83 9.50 7.96 8.14
C GLN A 83 8.01 8.31 8.03
N ILE A 84 7.40 8.71 9.15
CA ILE A 84 5.97 9.07 9.27
C ILE A 84 5.60 10.22 8.31
N ARG A 85 6.59 11.00 7.86
CA ARG A 85 6.46 12.06 6.86
C ARG A 85 6.79 11.57 5.44
N LYS A 86 6.09 10.54 4.95
CA LYS A 86 5.84 10.43 3.51
C LYS A 86 4.57 11.22 3.23
N LYS A 87 4.76 12.39 2.62
CA LYS A 87 3.69 13.28 2.20
C LYS A 87 2.78 12.50 1.24
N TYR A 88 1.48 12.46 1.52
CA TYR A 88 0.49 12.03 0.55
C TYR A 88 0.53 13.05 -0.60
N GLU A 89 1.14 12.68 -1.72
CA GLU A 89 0.99 13.40 -2.99
C GLU A 89 -0.02 12.64 -3.87
#